data_AF-A0A5N9GKV5-F1
#
_entry.id   AF-A0A5N9GKV5-F1
#
_cell.length_a   1.000
_cell.length_b   1.000
_cell.length_c   1.000
_cell.angle_alpha   90.00
_cell.angle_beta   90.00
_cell.angle_gamma   90.00
#
_symmetry.space_group_name_H-M   'P 1'
#
loop_
_entity.id
_entity.type
_entity.pdbx_description
1 polymer ?
#
loop_
_entity_poly.entity_id
_entity_poly.type
_entity_poly.pdbx_seq_one_letter_code
_entity_poly.pdbx_strand_id
1 'polypeptide(L)'
;SDIQMAALATSTACLILTAGMPPIQYVIYHAEQSQTPMLVVPYATSEAMERLGNVCDSASVHSLKKIAYYAELLKSSCVPENLLGDNGE
;
A
#
# COMPACT_ATOMS: atom_id res chain seq x y z
N SER A 1 -20.07 -2.45 9.60
CA SER A 1 -19.86 -2.83 8.19
C SER A 1 -19.86 -1.61 7.28
N ASP A 2 -20.85 -0.72 7.40
CA ASP A 2 -21.15 0.26 6.34
C ASP A 2 -20.04 1.29 6.14
N ILE A 3 -19.41 1.73 7.23
CA ILE A 3 -18.24 2.61 7.14
C ILE A 3 -17.04 1.96 6.44
N GLN A 4 -16.86 0.65 6.59
CA GLN A 4 -15.79 -0.08 5.91
C GLN A 4 -16.08 -0.17 4.40
N MET A 5 -17.34 -0.40 4.03
CA MET A 5 -17.78 -0.39 2.63
C MET A 5 -17.67 1.00 2.00
N ALA A 6 -18.03 2.06 2.73
CA ALA A 6 -17.88 3.44 2.27
C ALA A 6 -16.40 3.78 2.01
N ALA A 7 -15.49 3.34 2.89
CA ALA A 7 -14.06 3.49 2.65
C ALA A 7 -13.61 2.77 1.37
N LEU A 8 -14.01 1.49 1.19
CA LEU A 8 -13.68 0.71 0.00
C LEU A 8 -14.26 1.28 -1.31
N ALA A 9 -15.33 2.07 -1.24
CA ALA A 9 -15.91 2.76 -2.41
C ALA A 9 -15.15 4.03 -2.82
N THR A 10 -14.08 4.39 -2.12
CA THR A 10 -13.19 5.52 -2.44
C THR A 10 -11.80 5.02 -2.85
N SER A 11 -10.88 5.94 -3.18
CA SER A 11 -9.47 5.59 -3.45
C SER A 11 -8.71 5.31 -2.15
N THR A 12 -9.13 4.28 -1.43
CA THR A 12 -8.51 3.85 -0.17
C THR A 12 -7.24 3.08 -0.47
N ALA A 13 -6.11 3.59 0.02
CA ALA A 13 -4.81 2.92 -0.14
C ALA A 13 -4.69 1.64 0.70
N CYS A 14 -5.31 1.61 1.88
CA CYS A 14 -5.31 0.47 2.79
C CYS A 14 -6.40 0.65 3.87
N LEU A 15 -7.04 -0.45 4.28
CA LEU A 15 -7.95 -0.47 5.42
C LEU A 15 -7.28 -1.13 6.63
N ILE A 16 -7.15 -0.38 7.73
CA ILE A 16 -6.58 -0.87 8.99
C ILE A 16 -7.71 -1.07 10.00
N LEU A 17 -7.90 -2.31 10.45
CA LEU A 17 -8.96 -2.74 11.37
C LEU A 17 -8.36 -3.00 12.75
N THR A 18 -8.73 -2.17 13.71
CA THR A 18 -8.14 -2.15 15.06
C THR A 18 -8.86 -3.12 16.02
N ALA A 19 -8.26 -3.35 17.19
CA ALA A 19 -8.76 -4.21 18.26
C ALA A 19 -8.94 -5.70 17.88
N GLY A 20 -8.27 -6.15 16.82
CA GLY A 20 -8.20 -7.56 16.44
C GLY A 20 -9.50 -8.15 15.88
N MET A 21 -10.51 -7.31 15.60
CA MET A 21 -11.79 -7.78 15.11
C MET A 21 -11.74 -8.03 13.59
N PRO A 22 -11.96 -9.27 13.13
CA PRO A 22 -11.98 -9.56 11.71
C PRO A 22 -13.21 -8.92 11.04
N PRO A 23 -13.08 -8.44 9.79
CA PRO A 23 -14.21 -7.93 9.03
C PRO A 23 -15.13 -9.08 8.58
N ILE A 24 -16.37 -8.73 8.24
CA ILE A 24 -17.32 -9.70 7.67
C ILE A 24 -16.91 -10.09 6.24
N GLN A 25 -17.33 -11.28 5.80
CA GLN A 25 -17.00 -11.82 4.46
C GLN A 25 -17.32 -10.87 3.30
N TYR A 26 -18.43 -10.14 3.40
CA TYR A 26 -18.80 -9.17 2.38
C TYR A 26 -17.77 -8.04 2.20
N VAL A 27 -17.20 -7.54 3.31
CA VAL A 27 -16.14 -6.52 3.27
C VAL A 27 -14.84 -7.10 2.70
N ILE A 28 -14.51 -8.34 3.07
CA ILE A 28 -13.33 -9.06 2.52
C ILE A 28 -13.44 -9.18 1.00
N TYR A 29 -14.57 -9.68 0.52
CA TYR A 29 -14.84 -9.82 -0.91
C TYR A 29 -14.65 -8.50 -1.66
N HIS A 30 -15.21 -7.40 -1.14
CA HIS A 30 -15.07 -6.08 -1.78
C HIS A 30 -13.63 -5.52 -1.72
N ALA A 31 -12.90 -5.76 -0.64
CA ALA A 31 -11.49 -5.39 -0.55
C ALA A 31 -10.64 -6.14 -1.57
N GLU A 32 -10.91 -7.42 -1.81
CA GLU A 32 -10.25 -8.22 -2.86
C GLU A 32 -10.57 -7.69 -4.26
N GLN A 33 -11.85 -7.42 -4.55
CA GLN A 33 -12.27 -6.88 -5.86
C GLN A 33 -11.67 -5.50 -6.15
N SER A 34 -11.57 -4.65 -5.13
CA SER A 34 -10.94 -3.32 -5.24
C SER A 34 -9.42 -3.35 -5.15
N GLN A 35 -8.82 -4.53 -4.89
CA GLN A 35 -7.41 -4.71 -4.58
C GLN A 35 -6.91 -3.80 -3.46
N THR A 36 -7.78 -3.51 -2.48
CA THR A 36 -7.43 -2.71 -1.30
C THR A 36 -6.84 -3.63 -0.22
N PRO A 37 -5.57 -3.43 0.19
CA PRO A 37 -4.97 -4.19 1.27
C PRO A 37 -5.73 -3.99 2.59
N MET A 38 -5.93 -5.07 3.34
CA MET A 38 -6.48 -5.01 4.69
C MET A 38 -5.51 -5.55 5.73
N LEU A 39 -5.37 -4.83 6.85
CA LEU A 39 -4.63 -5.29 8.02
C LEU A 39 -5.54 -5.30 9.25
N VAL A 40 -5.65 -6.47 9.89
CA VAL A 40 -6.27 -6.58 11.22
C VAL A 40 -5.15 -6.53 12.25
N VAL A 41 -5.23 -5.58 13.17
CA VAL A 41 -4.20 -5.36 14.20
C VAL A 41 -4.82 -5.45 15.59
N PRO A 42 -4.10 -5.98 16.59
CA PRO A 42 -4.64 -6.13 17.94
C PRO A 42 -4.74 -4.80 18.71
N TYR A 43 -4.10 -3.74 18.20
CA TYR A 43 -3.97 -2.45 18.88
C TYR A 43 -5.28 -1.65 18.84
N ALA A 44 -5.50 -0.84 19.86
CA ALA A 44 -6.54 0.19 19.84
C ALA A 44 -6.21 1.27 18.79
N THR A 45 -7.21 2.06 18.38
CA THR A 45 -7.04 3.07 17.33
C THR A 45 -5.95 4.08 17.63
N SER A 46 -5.87 4.60 18.87
CA SER A 46 -4.83 5.56 19.25
C SER A 46 -3.41 4.97 19.16
N GLU A 47 -3.22 3.75 19.67
CA GLU A 47 -1.93 3.05 19.60
C GLU A 47 -1.54 2.70 18.16
N ALA A 48 -2.51 2.25 17.34
CA ALA A 48 -2.27 1.98 15.92
C ALA A 48 -1.82 3.24 15.18
N MET A 49 -2.45 4.38 15.47
CA MET A 49 -2.08 5.68 14.89
C MET A 49 -0.69 6.14 15.32
N GLU A 50 -0.34 6.01 16.60
CA GLU A 50 1.00 6.33 17.11
C GLU A 50 2.08 5.50 16.40
N ARG A 51 1.86 4.18 16.30
CA ARG A 51 2.78 3.28 15.61
C ARG A 51 2.93 3.62 14.13
N LEU A 52 1.84 3.98 13.45
CA LEU A 52 1.87 4.42 12.05
C LEU A 52 2.65 5.74 11.88
N GLY A 53 2.51 6.69 12.80
CA GLY A 53 3.28 7.93 12.79
C GLY A 53 4.79 7.66 12.81
N ASN A 54 5.23 6.78 13.72
CA ASN A 54 6.63 6.40 13.86
C ASN A 54 7.21 5.70 12.62
N VAL A 55 6.38 5.01 11.82
CA VAL A 55 6.83 4.39 10.56
C VAL A 55 7.33 5.46 9.58
N CYS A 56 6.62 6.58 9.45
CA CYS A 56 7.02 7.67 8.58
C CYS A 56 8.36 8.28 9.01
N ASP A 57 8.60 8.41 10.32
CA ASP A 57 9.86 8.94 10.86
C ASP A 57 11.06 8.05 10.54
N SER A 58 10.86 6.72 10.54
CA SER A 58 11.91 5.75 10.19
C SER A 58 12.09 5.54 8.69
N ALA A 59 11.11 5.95 7.87
CA ALA A 59 11.09 5.72 6.44
C ALA A 59 11.96 6.76 5.70
N SER A 60 13.28 6.70 5.89
CA SER A 60 14.20 7.56 5.14
C SER A 60 14.03 7.40 3.63
N VAL A 61 13.85 8.52 2.92
CA VAL A 61 13.89 8.58 1.45
C VAL A 61 15.30 8.35 0.90
N HIS A 62 16.34 8.60 1.72
CA HIS A 62 17.74 8.34 1.39
C HIS A 62 18.15 6.93 1.79
N SER A 63 17.50 5.94 1.18
CA SER A 63 17.81 4.52 1.41
C SER A 63 18.43 3.90 0.16
N LEU A 64 19.72 3.54 0.26
CA LEU A 64 20.42 2.81 -0.80
C LEU A 64 19.71 1.49 -1.16
N LYS A 65 19.02 0.85 -0.20
CA LYS A 65 18.20 -0.34 -0.45
C LYS A 65 17.01 -0.04 -1.35
N LYS A 66 16.31 1.08 -1.14
CA LYS A 66 15.18 1.49 -2.00
C LYS A 66 15.66 1.75 -3.43
N ILE A 67 16.81 2.42 -3.60
CA ILE A 67 17.42 2.69 -4.92
C ILE A 67 17.81 1.39 -5.63
N ALA A 68 18.49 0.48 -4.93
CA ALA A 68 18.88 -0.80 -5.49
C ALA A 68 17.66 -1.64 -5.92
N TYR A 69 16.61 -1.67 -5.10
CA TYR A 69 15.37 -2.37 -5.42
C TYR A 69 14.66 -1.75 -6.62
N TYR A 70 14.62 -0.42 -6.73
CA TYR A 70 14.03 0.27 -7.87
C TYR A 70 14.81 -0.01 -9.17
N ALA A 71 16.14 -0.06 -9.11
CA ALA A 71 16.98 -0.42 -10.25
C ALA A 71 16.70 -1.86 -10.73
N GLU A 72 16.52 -2.80 -9.80
CA GLU A 72 16.10 -4.18 -10.15
C GLU A 72 14.70 -4.22 -10.76
N LEU A 73 13.75 -3.45 -10.22
CA LEU A 73 12.39 -3.38 -10.78
C LEU A 73 12.39 -2.83 -12.21
N LEU A 74 13.23 -1.82 -12.49
CA LEU A 74 13.37 -1.28 -13.85
C LEU A 74 13.93 -2.34 -14.81
N LYS A 75 14.93 -3.12 -14.40
CA LYS A 75 15.46 -4.23 -15.22
C LYS A 75 14.43 -5.32 -15.48
N SER A 76 13.59 -5.65 -14.49
CA SER A 76 12.60 -6.72 -14.63
C SER A 76 11.36 -6.32 -15.42
N SER A 77 11.03 -5.01 -15.45
CA SER A 77 9.72 -4.53 -15.90
C SER A 77 9.77 -3.64 -17.15
N CYS A 78 10.92 -3.04 -17.47
CA CYS A 78 11.05 -2.18 -18.66
C CYS A 78 11.60 -2.96 -19.85
N VAL A 79 10.82 -3.01 -20.94
CA VAL A 79 11.35 -3.37 -22.27
C VAL A 79 12.20 -2.19 -22.75
N PRO A 80 13.48 -2.39 -23.09
CA PRO A 80 14.43 -1.31 -23.36
C PRO A 80 14.12 -0.44 -24.60
N GLU A 81 13.18 -0.85 -25.45
CA GLU A 81 12.97 -0.27 -26.78
C GLU A 81 12.34 1.14 -26.82
N ASN A 82 11.85 1.69 -25.69
CA ASN A 82 11.20 3.01 -25.67
C ASN A 82 11.79 4.05 -24.70
N LEU A 83 12.92 3.75 -24.03
CA LEU A 83 13.47 4.67 -23.02
C LEU A 83 14.42 5.74 -23.57
N LEU A 84 15.01 5.50 -24.74
CA LEU A 84 15.83 6.46 -25.44
C LEU A 84 15.10 6.74 -26.74
N GLY A 85 14.34 7.85 -26.75
CA GLY A 85 13.67 8.31 -27.96
C GLY A 85 14.64 8.27 -29.12
N ASP A 86 14.15 7.73 -30.24
CA ASP A 86 14.81 7.68 -31.54
C ASP A 86 15.46 9.04 -31.84
N ASN A 87 16.78 9.13 -31.64
CA ASN A 87 17.60 10.21 -32.18
C ASN A 87 17.89 9.83 -33.64
N GLY A 88 16.83 9.79 -34.45
CA GLY A 88 16.94 9.67 -35.90
C GLY A 88 17.33 11.02 -36.47
N GLU A 89 18.61 11.14 -36.86
CA GLU A 89 19.06 12.07 -37.90
C GLU A 89 18.57 11.62 -39.29
#